data_AF-A0A2J7R2P2-F1
#
_entry.id   AF-A0A2J7R2P2-F1
#
_cell.length_a   1.000
_cell.length_b   1.000
_cell.length_c   1.000
_cell.angle_alpha   90.00
_cell.angle_beta   90.00
_cell.angle_gamma   90.00
#
_symmetry.space_group_name_H-M   'P 1'
#
loop_
_entity.id
_entity.type
_entity.pdbx_description
1 polymer ?
#
loop_
_entity_poly.entity_id
_entity_poly.type
_entity_poly.pdbx_seq_one_letter_code
_entity_poly.pdbx_strand_id
1 'polypeptide(L)'
;MCDENGLTYEEPSKIVRKSKATVGSKHKVTEISVPNVISMKVLTVLNTFLADKSYIGSYQLSQADKAIFEALRGVTLPPNMSHLMRWHQHIKSFSPVELALCQTYVPTCNTMPPQIVGLLSTNNHGVDINLKVVEELSHVLDVKAQPRAAEDGAGPHRFTLKTPKGTRDYGPSQMAIRADVLNKIISVFKRHGAETIDTPIFELKEVLTGKYGEDSKLIYDLADQGGEILSLRYDLTVPFARYLAMNKISNIKRYHIAKVYRRDNPAMMRGRYREFYQCDFDIAGHYDPMIPDVECIRVVSEILTSLQLGDFLIKVNHRQLLDGIFEACGVPSDKFRTVCSSVDKLDKSPWEEVRNEMVNEKGLSPEVADQIGEYVCLSGKIELVERLLQEEMLVGMSRSAHDGLEAMKLFLKYCALYGLQDQVSFDLSLARGLDYYTGVIYEAVLLNDTKTEQGETGGVGSIAGGGRYDNLVGMFDPKHKNVPCVGVSIGVERVFSVLEARLLNSRAKVRTTEVEVFVASAQKNLLEHRMQLCKELWDANIKAEHSYKRNPKLLAQLQYCEDMGIPLAAILGESELARGIVKLRKVVTRQEIEVERENVAQAVRDLLTETNEQR
;
A
#
# COMPACT_ATOMS: atom_id res chain seq x y z
N MET A 1 -2.94 -59.97 28.87
CA MET A 1 -1.78 -60.73 28.33
C MET A 1 -0.92 -59.68 27.63
N CYS A 2 -0.09 -58.96 28.40
CA CYS A 2 1.30 -59.34 28.76
C CYS A 2 2.19 -59.21 27.50
N ASP A 3 3.28 -58.44 27.42
CA ASP A 3 4.20 -57.74 28.36
C ASP A 3 4.88 -56.60 27.56
N GLU A 4 5.20 -55.40 28.09
CA GLU A 4 6.31 -55.01 29.00
C GLU A 4 7.74 -55.39 28.56
N ASN A 5 8.53 -54.35 28.24
CA ASN A 5 9.97 -54.12 28.50
C ASN A 5 10.37 -52.82 27.75
N GLY A 6 10.79 -51.70 28.34
CA GLY A 6 11.43 -51.44 29.61
C GLY A 6 12.87 -50.93 29.39
N LEU A 7 13.15 -49.70 29.85
CA LEU A 7 14.45 -49.17 30.34
C LEU A 7 15.35 -48.29 29.42
N THR A 8 15.13 -46.97 29.54
CA THR A 8 16.01 -45.89 30.07
C THR A 8 17.56 -45.83 29.91
N TYR A 9 18.01 -44.63 29.45
CA TYR A 9 19.15 -43.74 29.85
C TYR A 9 20.63 -44.19 29.77
N GLU A 10 21.48 -43.38 29.08
CA GLU A 10 22.70 -42.68 29.60
C GLU A 10 23.52 -41.95 28.49
N GLU A 11 23.90 -40.67 28.72
CA GLU A 11 25.10 -39.98 28.18
C GLU A 11 26.25 -40.15 29.22
N PRO A 12 27.59 -40.08 28.95
CA PRO A 12 28.28 -38.99 28.21
C PRO A 12 29.69 -39.27 27.57
N SER A 13 30.20 -38.30 26.81
CA SER A 13 31.62 -37.84 26.70
C SER A 13 32.80 -38.83 26.50
N LYS A 14 33.61 -38.61 25.44
CA LYS A 14 35.09 -38.78 25.48
C LYS A 14 35.81 -37.67 24.70
N ILE A 15 36.33 -36.72 25.47
CA ILE A 15 37.29 -35.68 25.09
C ILE A 15 38.71 -36.22 25.39
N VAL A 16 39.63 -36.06 24.42
CA VAL A 16 41.09 -35.90 24.55
C VAL A 16 41.95 -37.12 24.95
N ARG A 17 42.81 -37.53 24.01
CA ARG A 17 44.24 -37.80 24.25
C ARG A 17 45.02 -37.97 22.94
N LYS A 18 45.66 -36.88 22.47
CA LYS A 18 47.13 -36.76 22.36
C LYS A 18 47.48 -35.46 21.66
N SER A 19 48.35 -34.69 22.33
CA SER A 19 48.79 -33.35 21.98
C SER A 19 50.32 -33.31 21.84
N LYS A 20 50.80 -32.35 21.03
CA LYS A 20 52.15 -31.75 20.93
C LYS A 20 53.16 -32.38 19.96
N ALA A 21 53.49 -31.66 18.88
CA ALA A 21 54.80 -31.03 18.65
C ALA A 21 54.85 -30.24 17.31
N THR A 22 54.69 -28.92 17.43
CA THR A 22 55.49 -27.80 16.89
C THR A 22 56.15 -27.77 15.48
N VAL A 23 55.94 -26.62 14.83
CA VAL A 23 56.76 -25.82 13.87
C VAL A 23 56.80 -26.21 12.38
N GLY A 24 56.11 -25.39 11.59
CA GLY A 24 56.70 -24.66 10.45
C GLY A 24 56.71 -25.34 9.08
N SER A 25 55.81 -24.92 8.19
CA SER A 25 56.15 -24.60 6.79
C SER A 25 54.93 -24.02 6.05
N LYS A 26 55.07 -22.75 5.62
CA LYS A 26 54.44 -22.08 4.47
C LYS A 26 53.05 -22.56 4.03
N HIS A 27 52.02 -21.75 4.31
CA HIS A 27 50.78 -21.76 3.53
C HIS A 27 51.11 -21.44 2.07
N LYS A 28 51.10 -22.50 1.23
CA LYS A 28 51.04 -22.37 -0.22
C LYS A 28 49.61 -21.94 -0.54
N VAL A 29 49.43 -20.69 -0.93
CA VAL A 29 48.22 -20.24 -1.63
C VAL A 29 48.15 -21.05 -2.91
N THR A 30 47.29 -22.06 -2.96
CA THR A 30 46.84 -22.65 -4.21
C THR A 30 45.67 -21.82 -4.69
N GLU A 31 45.95 -20.93 -5.64
CA GLU A 31 44.94 -20.30 -6.49
C GLU A 31 44.03 -21.38 -7.07
N ILE A 32 42.72 -21.22 -6.85
CA ILE A 32 41.70 -21.99 -7.56
C ILE A 32 41.69 -21.44 -8.99
N SER A 33 42.21 -22.21 -9.95
CA SER A 33 42.08 -21.87 -11.37
C SER A 33 40.67 -22.23 -11.84
N VAL A 34 39.94 -21.21 -12.30
CA VAL A 34 38.62 -21.37 -12.93
C VAL A 34 38.85 -21.81 -14.38
N PRO A 35 38.17 -22.85 -14.90
CA PRO A 35 38.32 -23.26 -16.30
C PRO A 35 37.91 -22.13 -17.24
N ASN A 36 38.85 -21.61 -18.02
CA ASN A 36 38.73 -20.30 -18.66
C ASN A 36 38.08 -20.30 -20.06
N VAL A 37 37.28 -21.32 -20.43
CA VAL A 37 36.55 -21.28 -21.72
C VAL A 37 35.21 -22.01 -21.62
N ILE A 38 34.13 -21.26 -21.43
CA ILE A 38 32.77 -21.76 -21.70
C ILE A 38 32.59 -21.83 -23.22
N SER A 39 32.20 -23.00 -23.74
CA SER A 39 32.09 -23.19 -25.20
C SER A 39 31.03 -22.27 -25.82
N MET A 40 31.27 -21.81 -27.06
CA MET A 40 30.31 -20.98 -27.79
C MET A 40 28.94 -21.64 -27.93
N LYS A 41 28.89 -22.98 -28.05
CA LYS A 41 27.63 -23.75 -28.08
C LYS A 41 26.82 -23.56 -26.80
N VAL A 42 27.47 -23.53 -25.64
CA VAL A 42 26.80 -23.33 -24.35
C VAL A 42 26.30 -21.89 -24.21
N LEU A 43 27.09 -20.90 -24.64
CA LEU A 43 26.67 -19.48 -24.64
C LEU A 43 25.48 -19.24 -25.57
N THR A 44 25.44 -19.88 -26.75
CA THR A 44 24.30 -19.80 -27.67
C THR A 44 23.03 -20.39 -27.06
N VAL A 45 23.13 -21.58 -26.44
CA VAL A 45 21.98 -22.21 -25.77
C VAL A 45 21.49 -21.36 -24.61
N LEU A 46 22.41 -20.76 -23.84
CA LEU A 46 22.07 -19.84 -22.77
C LEU A 46 21.36 -18.58 -23.31
N ASN A 47 21.89 -17.96 -24.36
CA ASN A 47 21.25 -16.80 -24.98
C ASN A 47 19.82 -17.10 -25.47
N THR A 48 19.60 -18.27 -26.08
CA THR A 48 18.26 -18.70 -26.51
C THR A 48 17.34 -18.96 -25.32
N PHE A 49 17.83 -19.64 -24.27
CA PHE A 49 17.04 -19.88 -23.05
C PHE A 49 16.61 -18.58 -22.37
N LEU A 50 17.48 -17.56 -22.39
CA LEU A 50 17.20 -16.25 -21.83
C LEU A 50 16.29 -15.38 -22.75
N ALA A 51 16.00 -15.79 -23.98
CA ALA A 51 15.13 -15.03 -24.88
C ALA A 51 13.67 -15.01 -24.40
N ASP A 52 13.19 -16.12 -23.85
CA ASP A 52 11.79 -16.32 -23.42
C ASP A 52 11.51 -15.82 -21.99
N LYS A 53 12.39 -14.97 -21.46
CA LYS A 53 12.35 -14.50 -20.07
C LYS A 53 12.44 -12.97 -20.02
N SER A 54 11.55 -12.36 -19.24
CA SER A 54 11.59 -10.92 -18.99
C SER A 54 12.44 -10.63 -17.75
N TYR A 55 13.48 -9.80 -17.93
CA TYR A 55 14.43 -9.39 -16.88
C TYR A 55 14.25 -7.94 -16.44
N ILE A 56 13.09 -7.35 -16.74
CA ILE A 56 12.74 -5.98 -16.34
C ILE A 56 11.44 -6.06 -15.53
N GLY A 57 11.38 -5.34 -14.41
CA GLY A 57 10.11 -4.94 -13.78
C GLY A 57 9.24 -6.01 -13.12
N SER A 58 9.77 -7.18 -12.77
CA SER A 58 9.17 -8.16 -11.83
C SER A 58 10.04 -9.41 -11.60
N TYR A 59 11.29 -9.37 -12.06
CA TYR A 59 12.20 -10.51 -12.03
C TYR A 59 12.61 -10.83 -10.58
N GLN A 60 12.46 -12.09 -10.17
CA GLN A 60 12.99 -12.56 -8.89
C GLN A 60 14.28 -13.33 -9.15
N LEU A 61 15.36 -12.83 -8.57
CA LEU A 61 16.68 -13.45 -8.65
C LEU A 61 16.66 -14.85 -8.02
N SER A 62 17.07 -15.87 -8.77
CA SER A 62 17.12 -17.27 -8.31
C SER A 62 18.53 -17.73 -7.95
N GLN A 63 18.65 -18.85 -7.24
CA GLN A 63 19.95 -19.50 -7.00
C GLN A 63 20.65 -19.91 -8.30
N ALA A 64 19.88 -20.30 -9.32
CA ALA A 64 20.43 -20.67 -10.60
C ALA A 64 21.02 -19.45 -11.33
N ASP A 65 20.39 -18.27 -11.24
CA ASP A 65 20.94 -17.04 -11.81
C ASP A 65 22.28 -16.68 -11.19
N LYS A 66 22.37 -16.75 -9.86
CA LYS A 66 23.61 -16.52 -9.13
C LYS A 66 24.70 -17.49 -9.59
N ALA A 67 24.39 -18.78 -9.66
CA ALA A 67 25.34 -19.81 -10.05
C ALA A 67 25.82 -19.64 -11.51
N ILE A 68 24.93 -19.32 -12.44
CA ILE A 68 25.29 -19.04 -13.84
C ILE A 68 26.13 -17.75 -13.93
N PHE A 69 25.80 -16.72 -13.16
CA PHE A 69 26.55 -15.45 -13.14
C PHE A 69 27.96 -15.63 -12.57
N GLU A 70 28.10 -16.46 -11.52
CA GLU A 70 29.40 -16.83 -10.97
C GLU A 70 30.20 -17.69 -11.93
N ALA A 71 29.57 -18.64 -12.64
CA ALA A 71 30.22 -19.47 -13.65
C ALA A 71 30.73 -18.67 -14.86
N LEU A 72 30.07 -17.55 -15.19
CA LEU A 72 30.47 -16.64 -16.27
C LEU A 72 31.48 -15.57 -15.84
N ARG A 73 31.89 -15.54 -14.56
CA ARG A 73 32.83 -14.53 -14.05
C ARG A 73 34.18 -14.68 -14.76
N GLY A 74 34.60 -13.63 -15.48
CA GLY A 74 35.85 -13.62 -16.25
C GLY A 74 35.72 -14.11 -17.70
N VAL A 75 34.52 -14.52 -18.14
CA VAL A 75 34.24 -14.89 -19.53
C VAL A 75 33.88 -13.65 -20.35
N THR A 76 34.60 -13.40 -21.45
CA THR A 76 34.24 -12.35 -22.40
C THR A 76 33.01 -12.75 -23.20
N LEU A 77 31.87 -12.10 -22.94
CA LEU A 77 30.61 -12.39 -23.60
C LEU A 77 30.56 -11.77 -25.02
N PRO A 78 30.10 -12.52 -26.04
CA PRO A 78 29.95 -11.99 -27.39
C PRO A 78 28.89 -10.87 -27.46
N PRO A 79 29.19 -9.71 -28.08
CA PRO A 79 28.26 -8.57 -28.13
C PRO A 79 27.01 -8.84 -28.99
N ASN A 80 27.02 -9.85 -29.85
CA ASN A 80 25.88 -10.27 -30.69
C ASN A 80 24.84 -11.12 -29.93
N MET A 81 25.03 -11.41 -28.65
CA MET A 81 24.10 -12.17 -27.81
C MET A 81 23.27 -11.24 -26.91
N SER A 82 22.30 -10.55 -27.52
CA SER A 82 21.52 -9.49 -26.87
C SER A 82 20.77 -9.93 -25.60
N HIS A 83 20.22 -11.14 -25.56
CA HIS A 83 19.48 -11.64 -24.39
C HIS A 83 20.41 -11.98 -23.23
N LEU A 84 21.55 -12.62 -23.53
CA LEU A 84 22.58 -12.94 -22.55
C LEU A 84 23.24 -11.68 -21.97
N MET A 85 23.56 -10.70 -22.82
CA MET A 85 24.15 -9.43 -22.40
C MET A 85 23.19 -8.63 -21.50
N ARG A 86 21.91 -8.57 -21.88
CA ARG A 86 20.86 -7.93 -21.08
C ARG A 86 20.69 -8.58 -19.70
N TRP A 87 20.63 -9.91 -19.66
CA TRP A 87 20.56 -10.65 -18.40
C TRP A 87 21.82 -10.41 -17.55
N HIS A 88 23.02 -10.53 -18.13
CA HIS A 88 24.28 -10.36 -17.40
C HIS A 88 24.40 -8.96 -16.78
N GLN A 89 24.03 -7.91 -17.52
CA GLN A 89 24.03 -6.54 -17.00
C GLN A 89 22.98 -6.34 -15.89
N HIS A 90 21.83 -6.99 -15.99
CA HIS A 90 20.79 -6.96 -14.96
C HIS A 90 21.24 -7.67 -13.67
N ILE A 91 21.85 -8.86 -13.75
CA ILE A 91 22.35 -9.55 -12.55
C ILE A 91 23.52 -8.77 -11.91
N LYS A 92 24.35 -8.10 -12.72
CA LYS A 92 25.45 -7.26 -12.24
C LYS A 92 24.99 -6.02 -11.47
N SER A 93 23.75 -5.53 -11.65
CA SER A 93 23.25 -4.36 -10.92
C SER A 93 22.87 -4.64 -9.47
N PHE A 94 22.79 -5.91 -9.05
CA PHE A 94 22.50 -6.27 -7.66
C PHE A 94 23.75 -6.13 -6.78
N SER A 95 23.57 -5.61 -5.57
CA SER A 95 24.62 -5.50 -4.55
C SER A 95 25.05 -6.88 -3.99
N PRO A 96 26.26 -7.00 -3.42
CA PRO A 96 26.72 -8.26 -2.81
C PRO A 96 25.79 -8.80 -1.71
N VAL A 97 25.09 -7.92 -1.00
CA VAL A 97 24.13 -8.26 0.05
C VAL A 97 22.84 -8.82 -0.56
N GLU A 98 22.34 -8.24 -1.64
CA GLU A 98 21.16 -8.74 -2.38
C GLU A 98 21.43 -10.12 -3.01
N LEU A 99 22.62 -10.32 -3.58
CA LEU A 99 23.08 -11.63 -4.08
C LEU A 99 23.22 -12.68 -2.95
N ALA A 100 23.38 -12.27 -1.69
CA ALA A 100 23.48 -13.17 -0.54
C ALA A 100 22.12 -13.61 0.03
N LEU A 101 21.07 -12.79 -0.13
CA LEU A 101 19.71 -13.05 0.36
C LEU A 101 18.89 -14.03 -0.50
N CYS A 102 19.46 -14.56 -1.59
CA CYS A 102 18.86 -15.54 -2.48
C CYS A 102 18.75 -16.95 -1.84
N GLN A 103 17.91 -17.12 -0.81
CA GLN A 103 17.81 -18.37 -0.06
C GLN A 103 16.44 -19.08 -0.09
N THR A 104 15.40 -18.57 -0.76
CA THR A 104 14.03 -19.07 -0.53
C THR A 104 13.19 -19.44 -1.77
N TYR A 105 13.78 -19.66 -2.93
CA TYR A 105 13.09 -20.35 -4.03
C TYR A 105 14.04 -21.30 -4.73
N VAL A 106 13.72 -22.60 -4.72
CA VAL A 106 14.36 -23.59 -5.59
C VAL A 106 13.52 -23.65 -6.86
N PRO A 107 13.89 -23.00 -7.98
CA PRO A 107 13.40 -23.48 -9.25
C PRO A 107 14.15 -24.78 -9.51
N THR A 108 13.42 -25.90 -9.51
CA THR A 108 13.96 -27.17 -10.00
C THR A 108 14.60 -26.93 -11.36
N CYS A 109 15.87 -27.33 -11.51
CA CYS A 109 16.64 -27.33 -12.75
C CYS A 109 15.96 -28.08 -13.91
N ASN A 110 14.81 -28.72 -13.66
CA ASN A 110 13.95 -29.45 -14.58
C ASN A 110 13.45 -28.66 -15.82
N THR A 111 13.57 -27.33 -15.85
CA THR A 111 13.19 -26.50 -17.02
C THR A 111 14.39 -25.94 -17.79
N MET A 112 15.63 -26.27 -17.41
CA MET A 112 16.84 -25.77 -18.09
C MET A 112 17.36 -26.79 -19.11
N PRO A 113 17.81 -26.35 -20.30
CA PRO A 113 18.56 -27.18 -21.23
C PRO A 113 19.72 -27.94 -20.55
N PRO A 114 19.96 -29.23 -20.89
CA PRO A 114 21.01 -30.04 -20.28
C PRO A 114 22.41 -29.42 -20.33
N GLN A 115 22.69 -28.63 -21.36
CA GLN A 115 23.95 -27.92 -21.55
C GLN A 115 24.17 -26.81 -20.52
N ILE A 116 23.08 -26.22 -19.99
CA ILE A 116 23.10 -25.20 -18.93
C ILE A 116 23.16 -25.88 -17.56
N VAL A 117 22.48 -27.02 -17.38
CA VAL A 117 22.61 -27.82 -16.16
C VAL A 117 24.05 -28.31 -15.97
N GLY A 118 24.74 -28.65 -17.05
CA GLY A 118 26.16 -29.01 -17.05
C GLY A 118 27.10 -27.91 -16.54
N LEU A 119 26.73 -26.62 -16.65
CA LEU A 119 27.48 -25.49 -16.06
C LEU A 119 27.33 -25.44 -14.53
N LEU A 120 26.23 -25.97 -13.99
CA LEU A 120 25.90 -25.94 -12.57
C LEU A 120 26.46 -27.16 -11.82
N SER A 121 26.76 -28.25 -12.53
CA SER A 121 27.28 -29.50 -11.99
C SER A 121 28.81 -29.55 -12.01
N THR A 122 29.47 -28.71 -11.23
CA THR A 122 30.87 -28.92 -10.83
C THR A 122 31.06 -28.65 -9.34
N ASN A 123 30.65 -29.63 -8.52
CA ASN A 123 31.48 -30.21 -7.45
C ASN A 123 30.70 -31.33 -6.72
N ASN A 124 31.28 -32.54 -6.76
CA ASN A 124 30.97 -33.76 -5.99
C ASN A 124 29.71 -34.60 -6.29
N HIS A 125 29.96 -35.68 -7.04
CA HIS A 125 29.55 -37.09 -6.84
C HIS A 125 28.05 -37.46 -6.74
N GLY A 126 27.54 -37.98 -7.87
CA GLY A 126 26.88 -39.29 -7.94
C GLY A 126 25.39 -39.37 -7.65
N VAL A 127 24.54 -39.35 -8.70
CA VAL A 127 23.44 -40.31 -8.92
C VAL A 127 23.17 -40.37 -10.43
N ASP A 128 23.39 -41.55 -11.01
CA ASP A 128 22.97 -41.93 -12.36
C ASP A 128 21.43 -42.06 -12.39
N ILE A 129 20.72 -41.33 -13.25
CA ILE A 129 19.31 -41.60 -13.54
C ILE A 129 19.15 -41.91 -15.03
N ASN A 130 18.84 -43.18 -15.26
CA ASN A 130 18.65 -43.88 -16.53
C ASN A 130 17.83 -43.09 -17.57
N LEU A 131 18.36 -43.05 -18.79
CA LEU A 131 17.84 -42.42 -20.02
C LEU A 131 16.56 -43.04 -20.61
N LYS A 132 15.82 -43.87 -19.87
CA LYS A 132 14.60 -44.54 -20.36
C LYS A 132 13.27 -43.88 -19.98
N VAL A 133 13.28 -42.84 -19.16
CA VAL A 133 12.04 -42.15 -18.71
C VAL A 133 11.62 -41.00 -19.65
N VAL A 134 12.50 -40.58 -20.57
CA VAL A 134 12.27 -39.39 -21.41
C VAL A 134 11.36 -39.66 -22.62
N GLU A 135 11.28 -40.91 -23.10
CA GLU A 135 10.41 -41.27 -24.24
C GLU A 135 8.94 -41.52 -23.85
N GLU A 136 8.66 -41.94 -22.61
CA GLU A 136 7.26 -42.13 -22.16
C GLU A 136 6.57 -40.79 -21.82
N LEU A 137 7.33 -39.74 -21.52
CA LEU A 137 6.80 -38.42 -21.14
C LEU A 137 6.35 -37.57 -22.33
N SER A 138 6.90 -37.78 -23.53
CA SER A 138 6.45 -37.08 -24.75
C SER A 138 5.07 -37.53 -25.19
N HIS A 139 4.75 -38.81 -25.01
CA HIS A 139 3.44 -39.38 -25.36
C HIS A 139 2.30 -38.89 -24.45
N VAL A 140 2.59 -38.42 -23.24
CA VAL A 140 1.59 -37.91 -22.29
C VAL A 140 1.25 -36.43 -22.55
N LEU A 141 2.15 -35.68 -23.19
CA LEU A 141 1.97 -34.24 -23.43
C LEU A 141 1.03 -33.94 -24.61
N ASP A 142 0.99 -34.79 -25.63
CA ASP A 142 0.06 -34.62 -26.76
C ASP A 142 -1.39 -34.99 -26.43
N VAL A 143 -1.64 -35.76 -25.36
CA VAL A 143 -2.99 -36.18 -24.95
C VAL A 143 -3.69 -35.13 -24.05
N LYS A 144 -3.02 -34.02 -23.71
CA LYS A 144 -3.59 -32.94 -22.87
C LYS A 144 -4.13 -31.73 -23.64
N ALA A 145 -4.08 -31.74 -24.97
CA ALA A 145 -4.57 -30.65 -25.83
C ALA A 145 -6.00 -30.85 -26.38
N GLN A 146 -6.81 -31.73 -25.78
CA GLN A 146 -8.26 -31.84 -26.06
C GLN A 146 -9.07 -31.61 -24.78
N PRO A 147 -10.28 -31.03 -24.87
CA PRO A 147 -11.11 -30.77 -23.70
C PRO A 147 -11.55 -32.10 -23.10
N ARG A 148 -10.97 -32.49 -21.95
CA ARG A 148 -11.38 -33.69 -21.23
C ARG A 148 -12.69 -33.42 -20.49
N ALA A 149 -13.69 -34.22 -20.83
CA ALA A 149 -14.86 -34.45 -19.99
C ALA A 149 -14.44 -34.84 -18.56
N ALA A 150 -15.28 -34.50 -17.60
CA ALA A 150 -15.06 -34.76 -16.18
C ALA A 150 -14.75 -36.24 -15.92
N GLU A 151 -13.54 -36.52 -15.44
CA GLU A 151 -13.18 -37.79 -14.81
C GLU A 151 -12.73 -37.50 -13.38
N ASP A 152 -13.49 -38.05 -12.45
CA ASP A 152 -13.24 -38.07 -11.02
C ASP A 152 -11.94 -38.82 -10.71
N GLY A 153 -10.96 -38.12 -10.15
CA GLY A 153 -9.68 -38.74 -9.77
C GLY A 153 -8.64 -37.74 -9.24
N ALA A 154 -8.96 -37.01 -8.17
CA ALA A 154 -8.01 -36.07 -7.56
C ALA A 154 -7.14 -36.75 -6.49
N GLY A 155 -5.84 -36.93 -6.77
CA GLY A 155 -4.82 -36.99 -5.72
C GLY A 155 -4.74 -35.66 -4.95
N PRO A 156 -4.15 -35.61 -3.75
CA PRO A 156 -4.26 -34.45 -2.87
C PRO A 156 -3.58 -33.23 -3.50
N HIS A 157 -4.38 -32.30 -4.03
CA HIS A 157 -3.91 -30.98 -4.44
C HIS A 157 -3.24 -30.32 -3.24
N ARG A 158 -1.93 -30.05 -3.33
CA ARG A 158 -1.18 -29.31 -2.32
C ARG A 158 -1.66 -27.86 -2.30
N PHE A 159 -2.66 -27.60 -1.47
CA PHE A 159 -3.25 -26.29 -1.26
C PHE A 159 -2.18 -25.31 -0.72
N THR A 160 -2.01 -24.17 -1.40
CA THR A 160 -1.07 -23.13 -0.97
C THR A 160 -1.84 -22.02 -0.27
N LEU A 161 -1.60 -21.86 1.04
CA LEU A 161 -2.17 -20.78 1.85
C LEU A 161 -1.53 -19.44 1.48
N LYS A 162 -2.29 -18.56 0.83
CA LYS A 162 -1.89 -17.19 0.52
C LYS A 162 -3.11 -16.30 0.29
N THR A 163 -2.94 -14.99 0.47
CA THR A 163 -3.91 -14.00 0.01
C THR A 163 -3.85 -13.84 -1.52
N PRO A 164 -4.93 -13.34 -2.16
CA PRO A 164 -4.89 -12.94 -3.57
C PRO A 164 -3.78 -11.93 -3.88
N LYS A 165 -3.23 -11.98 -5.09
CA LYS A 165 -2.17 -11.06 -5.54
C LYS A 165 -2.63 -9.60 -5.38
N GLY A 166 -1.81 -8.79 -4.70
CA GLY A 166 -2.11 -7.38 -4.48
C GLY A 166 -3.06 -7.10 -3.30
N THR A 167 -3.33 -8.11 -2.47
CA THR A 167 -4.13 -7.98 -1.23
C THR A 167 -3.32 -8.48 -0.03
N ARG A 168 -3.66 -8.03 1.18
CA ARG A 168 -2.97 -8.43 2.42
C ARG A 168 -3.93 -8.46 3.60
N ASP A 169 -3.61 -9.29 4.58
CA ASP A 169 -4.19 -9.21 5.91
C ASP A 169 -3.53 -8.07 6.70
N TYR A 170 -4.27 -7.55 7.69
CA TYR A 170 -3.77 -6.53 8.62
C TYR A 170 -3.78 -7.11 10.03
N GLY A 171 -2.59 -7.22 10.63
CA GLY A 171 -2.44 -7.70 12.00
C GLY A 171 -2.95 -6.69 13.05
N PRO A 172 -3.08 -7.09 14.33
CA PRO A 172 -3.64 -6.23 15.38
C PRO A 172 -2.93 -4.87 15.52
N SER A 173 -1.60 -4.82 15.45
CA SER A 173 -0.84 -3.57 15.55
C SER A 173 -1.10 -2.64 14.36
N GLN A 174 -1.22 -3.20 13.15
CA GLN A 174 -1.56 -2.42 11.95
C GLN A 174 -2.99 -1.89 12.05
N MET A 175 -3.92 -2.71 12.53
CA MET A 175 -5.30 -2.30 12.74
C MET A 175 -5.44 -1.19 13.79
N ALA A 176 -4.66 -1.23 14.87
CA ALA A 176 -4.63 -0.15 15.86
C ALA A 176 -4.19 1.19 15.24
N ILE A 177 -3.13 1.18 14.43
CA ILE A 177 -2.65 2.38 13.70
C ILE A 177 -3.71 2.86 12.72
N ARG A 178 -4.30 1.94 11.94
CA ARG A 178 -5.35 2.27 10.97
C ARG A 178 -6.56 2.89 11.65
N ALA A 179 -7.02 2.33 12.77
CA ALA A 179 -8.15 2.85 13.52
C ALA A 179 -7.88 4.28 14.02
N ASP A 180 -6.70 4.57 14.56
CA ASP A 180 -6.32 5.91 15.01
C ASP A 180 -6.36 6.94 13.86
N VAL A 181 -5.75 6.61 12.73
CA VAL A 181 -5.73 7.46 11.53
C VAL A 181 -7.14 7.68 10.98
N LEU A 182 -7.94 6.62 10.85
CA LEU A 182 -9.32 6.72 10.37
C LEU A 182 -10.17 7.56 11.31
N ASN A 183 -9.99 7.43 12.63
CA ASN A 183 -10.69 8.26 13.62
C ASN A 183 -10.34 9.74 13.50
N LYS A 184 -9.06 10.08 13.27
CA LYS A 184 -8.62 11.47 13.01
C LYS A 184 -9.27 12.03 11.74
N ILE A 185 -9.28 11.26 10.66
CA ILE A 185 -9.93 11.63 9.40
C ILE A 185 -11.44 11.85 9.60
N ILE A 186 -12.13 10.90 10.24
CA ILE A 186 -13.57 11.00 10.55
C ILE A 186 -13.87 12.22 11.41
N SER A 187 -13.01 12.54 12.39
CA SER A 187 -13.15 13.72 13.23
C SER A 187 -13.14 15.02 12.42
N VAL A 188 -12.26 15.14 11.43
CA VAL A 188 -12.23 16.29 10.52
C VAL A 188 -13.49 16.32 9.64
N PHE A 189 -13.88 15.19 9.04
CA PHE A 189 -15.11 15.13 8.23
C PHE A 189 -16.36 15.55 9.02
N LYS A 190 -16.49 15.08 10.26
CA LYS A 190 -17.58 15.46 11.16
C LYS A 190 -17.51 16.93 11.59
N ARG A 191 -16.31 17.47 11.80
CA ARG A 191 -16.10 18.91 12.11
C ARG A 191 -16.61 19.80 10.97
N HIS A 192 -16.46 19.35 9.74
CA HIS A 192 -17.00 19.99 8.55
C HIS A 192 -18.49 19.66 8.29
N GLY A 193 -19.17 18.97 9.21
CA GLY A 193 -20.60 18.69 9.11
C GLY A 193 -20.98 17.74 7.98
N ALA A 194 -20.08 16.86 7.54
CA ALA A 194 -20.40 15.85 6.55
C ALA A 194 -21.16 14.66 7.16
N GLU A 195 -22.20 14.23 6.46
CA GLU A 195 -22.94 13.00 6.75
C GLU A 195 -22.17 11.78 6.27
N THR A 196 -22.49 10.59 6.78
CA THR A 196 -21.86 9.35 6.32
C THR A 196 -22.85 8.50 5.55
N ILE A 197 -22.40 7.93 4.43
CA ILE A 197 -23.14 6.95 3.66
C ILE A 197 -22.29 5.69 3.48
N ASP A 198 -22.93 4.60 3.09
CA ASP A 198 -22.25 3.42 2.57
C ASP A 198 -22.98 2.91 1.32
N THR A 199 -22.24 2.25 0.43
CA THR A 199 -22.77 1.62 -0.77
C THR A 199 -22.32 0.17 -0.85
N PRO A 200 -23.06 -0.69 -1.58
CA PRO A 200 -22.58 -2.04 -1.88
C PRO A 200 -21.16 -2.06 -2.45
N ILE A 201 -20.44 -3.15 -2.20
CA ILE A 201 -19.06 -3.32 -2.68
C ILE A 201 -18.97 -3.55 -4.20
N PHE A 202 -20.04 -4.08 -4.77
CA PHE A 202 -20.23 -4.25 -6.20
C PHE A 202 -21.38 -3.38 -6.70
N GLU A 203 -21.24 -2.91 -7.93
CA GLU A 203 -22.28 -2.21 -8.68
C GLU A 203 -22.68 -3.07 -9.88
N LEU A 204 -23.83 -2.74 -10.49
CA LEU A 204 -24.12 -3.21 -11.84
C LEU A 204 -22.98 -2.77 -12.77
N LYS A 205 -22.48 -3.67 -13.63
CA LYS A 205 -21.34 -3.38 -14.52
C LYS A 205 -21.56 -2.16 -15.40
N GLU A 206 -22.80 -1.93 -15.83
CA GLU A 206 -23.20 -0.77 -16.62
C GLU A 206 -23.02 0.57 -15.87
N VAL A 207 -23.09 0.57 -14.53
CA VAL A 207 -22.89 1.78 -13.72
C VAL A 207 -21.45 2.26 -13.82
N LEU A 208 -20.49 1.32 -13.89
CA LEU A 208 -19.05 1.62 -13.93
C LEU A 208 -18.51 1.79 -15.35
N THR A 209 -19.22 1.28 -16.36
CA THR A 209 -18.74 1.27 -17.74
C THR A 209 -18.69 2.67 -18.33
N GLY A 210 -17.57 3.02 -18.97
CA GLY A 210 -17.39 4.29 -19.68
C GLY A 210 -17.21 5.53 -18.79
N LYS A 211 -16.99 5.35 -17.48
CA LYS A 211 -16.81 6.46 -16.52
C LYS A 211 -15.34 6.81 -16.26
N TYR A 212 -14.44 5.88 -16.52
CA TYR A 212 -13.02 5.96 -16.12
C TYR A 212 -12.04 6.04 -17.29
N GLY A 213 -12.51 6.28 -18.52
CA GLY A 213 -11.62 6.31 -19.69
C GLY A 213 -10.85 4.98 -19.85
N GLU A 214 -9.54 5.07 -20.04
CA GLU A 214 -8.64 3.91 -20.22
C GLU A 214 -8.59 2.98 -18.99
N ASP A 215 -8.81 3.53 -17.79
CA ASP A 215 -8.77 2.79 -16.52
C ASP A 215 -9.93 1.79 -16.38
N SER A 216 -10.97 1.90 -17.21
CA SER A 216 -12.11 0.97 -17.20
C SER A 216 -11.69 -0.50 -17.39
N LYS A 217 -10.54 -0.75 -18.04
CA LYS A 217 -9.96 -2.09 -18.25
C LYS A 217 -9.47 -2.75 -16.95
N LEU A 218 -9.31 -1.96 -15.88
CA LEU A 218 -8.77 -2.38 -14.60
C LEU A 218 -9.85 -2.78 -13.60
N ILE A 219 -11.12 -2.84 -14.00
CA ILE A 219 -12.23 -3.23 -13.13
C ILE A 219 -12.25 -4.75 -12.92
N TYR A 220 -12.59 -5.17 -11.69
CA TYR A 220 -12.86 -6.56 -11.35
C TYR A 220 -14.33 -6.91 -11.63
N ASP A 221 -14.56 -7.84 -12.57
CA ASP A 221 -15.89 -8.38 -12.86
C ASP A 221 -16.15 -9.63 -12.01
N LEU A 222 -17.40 -9.80 -11.55
CA LEU A 222 -17.87 -11.03 -10.94
C LEU A 222 -18.19 -12.06 -12.04
N ALA A 223 -18.15 -13.35 -11.67
CA ALA A 223 -18.54 -14.42 -12.57
C ALA A 223 -20.04 -14.33 -12.86
N ASP A 224 -20.42 -14.57 -14.12
CA ASP A 224 -21.82 -14.73 -14.49
C ASP A 224 -22.36 -16.04 -13.90
N GLN A 225 -23.45 -15.92 -13.15
CA GLN A 225 -24.14 -17.02 -12.46
C GLN A 225 -25.63 -17.07 -12.86
N GLY A 226 -26.01 -16.47 -13.99
CA GLY A 226 -27.38 -16.46 -14.51
C GLY A 226 -28.25 -15.30 -14.00
N GLY A 227 -27.64 -14.26 -13.44
CA GLY A 227 -28.32 -13.09 -12.87
C GLY A 227 -27.79 -11.77 -13.43
N GLU A 228 -27.81 -10.73 -12.60
CA GLU A 228 -27.26 -9.42 -12.95
C GLU A 228 -25.74 -9.47 -13.13
N ILE A 229 -25.21 -8.72 -14.10
CA ILE A 229 -23.78 -8.63 -14.34
C ILE A 229 -23.19 -7.55 -13.43
N LEU A 230 -22.29 -7.98 -12.53
CA LEU A 230 -21.77 -7.16 -11.45
C LEU A 230 -20.26 -6.96 -11.57
N SER A 231 -19.80 -5.82 -11.07
CA SER A 231 -18.38 -5.47 -10.99
C SER A 231 -18.07 -4.81 -9.65
N LEU A 232 -16.88 -5.07 -9.10
CA LEU A 232 -16.42 -4.39 -7.88
C LEU A 232 -16.18 -2.91 -8.16
N ARG A 233 -16.53 -2.05 -7.20
CA ARG A 233 -16.33 -0.60 -7.32
C ARG A 233 -14.84 -0.24 -7.46
N TYR A 234 -14.52 0.57 -8.47
CA TYR A 234 -13.18 1.05 -8.76
C TYR A 234 -12.77 2.24 -7.86
N ASP A 235 -13.77 3.04 -7.49
CA ASP A 235 -13.69 4.19 -6.60
C ASP A 235 -14.98 4.35 -5.75
N LEU A 236 -15.09 5.42 -4.97
CA LEU A 236 -16.30 5.77 -4.23
C LEU A 236 -17.11 6.92 -4.89
N THR A 237 -16.51 7.62 -5.87
CA THR A 237 -17.14 8.77 -6.54
C THR A 237 -18.27 8.35 -7.50
N VAL A 238 -18.06 7.31 -8.33
CA VAL A 238 -19.14 6.83 -9.23
C VAL A 238 -20.30 6.21 -8.46
N PRO A 239 -20.10 5.36 -7.43
CA PRO A 239 -21.17 4.93 -6.54
C PRO A 239 -21.92 6.09 -5.88
N PHE A 240 -21.23 7.18 -5.54
CA PHE A 240 -21.87 8.38 -5.00
C PHE A 240 -22.73 9.10 -6.05
N ALA A 241 -22.25 9.29 -7.28
CA ALA A 241 -23.05 9.89 -8.35
C ALA A 241 -24.32 9.07 -8.65
N ARG A 242 -24.21 7.73 -8.67
CA ARG A 242 -25.36 6.82 -8.78
C ARG A 242 -26.31 6.96 -7.58
N TYR A 243 -25.78 7.18 -6.37
CA TYR A 243 -26.58 7.35 -5.15
C TYR A 243 -27.43 8.62 -5.23
N LEU A 244 -26.83 9.72 -5.65
CA LEU A 244 -27.52 11.00 -5.84
C LEU A 244 -28.66 10.88 -6.86
N ALA A 245 -28.35 10.32 -8.05
CA ALA A 245 -29.30 10.21 -9.14
C ALA A 245 -30.47 9.27 -8.83
N MET A 246 -30.19 8.14 -8.17
CA MET A 246 -31.18 7.15 -7.76
C MET A 246 -32.15 7.72 -6.71
N ASN A 247 -31.62 8.42 -5.71
CA ASN A 247 -32.42 8.99 -4.61
C ASN A 247 -32.96 10.40 -4.90
N LYS A 248 -32.68 10.96 -6.08
CA LYS A 248 -33.08 12.32 -6.49
C LYS A 248 -32.60 13.41 -5.52
N ILE A 249 -31.40 13.22 -4.98
CA ILE A 249 -30.76 14.18 -4.07
C ILE A 249 -30.04 15.25 -4.89
N SER A 250 -30.39 16.52 -4.66
CA SER A 250 -29.77 17.66 -5.34
C SER A 250 -28.67 18.34 -4.52
N ASN A 251 -28.59 18.05 -3.23
CA ASN A 251 -27.62 18.65 -2.33
C ASN A 251 -27.32 17.71 -1.16
N ILE A 252 -26.05 17.47 -0.89
CA ILE A 252 -25.58 16.69 0.26
C ILE A 252 -24.08 16.96 0.45
N LYS A 253 -23.64 17.01 1.70
CA LYS A 253 -22.23 17.03 2.07
C LYS A 253 -21.93 15.75 2.82
N ARG A 254 -21.07 14.88 2.25
CA ARG A 254 -20.88 13.52 2.75
C ARG A 254 -19.43 13.08 2.80
N TYR A 255 -19.14 12.15 3.69
CA TYR A 255 -17.93 11.34 3.65
C TYR A 255 -18.24 9.86 3.51
N HIS A 256 -17.36 9.11 2.83
CA HIS A 256 -17.44 7.67 2.66
C HIS A 256 -16.04 7.07 2.81
N ILE A 257 -15.88 6.13 3.75
CA ILE A 257 -14.61 5.45 4.00
C ILE A 257 -14.82 3.97 3.73
N ALA A 258 -14.22 3.48 2.65
CA ALA A 258 -14.38 2.07 2.29
C ALA A 258 -13.26 1.57 1.38
N LYS A 259 -13.18 0.24 1.24
CA LYS A 259 -12.28 -0.41 0.29
C LYS A 259 -12.75 -0.27 -1.15
N VAL A 260 -11.79 -0.15 -2.06
CA VAL A 260 -11.98 -0.14 -3.52
C VAL A 260 -11.00 -1.11 -4.19
N TYR A 261 -11.32 -1.48 -5.43
CA TYR A 261 -10.68 -2.60 -6.12
C TYR A 261 -10.19 -2.21 -7.52
N ARG A 262 -8.88 -2.36 -7.75
CA ARG A 262 -8.25 -2.03 -9.03
C ARG A 262 -7.33 -3.18 -9.45
N ARG A 263 -7.48 -3.68 -10.68
CA ARG A 263 -6.62 -4.74 -11.27
C ARG A 263 -5.26 -4.25 -11.72
N ASP A 264 -4.75 -3.24 -11.03
CA ASP A 264 -3.49 -2.60 -11.29
C ASP A 264 -2.31 -3.58 -11.13
N ASN A 265 -1.13 -3.19 -11.60
CA ASN A 265 0.11 -3.91 -11.33
C ASN A 265 0.61 -3.52 -9.93
N PRO A 266 0.47 -4.41 -8.92
CA PRO A 266 0.75 -4.03 -7.54
C PRO A 266 2.25 -3.84 -7.33
N ALA A 267 2.62 -2.79 -6.61
CA ALA A 267 3.98 -2.54 -6.13
C ALA A 267 3.92 -2.49 -4.60
N MET A 268 4.02 -3.67 -3.96
CA MET A 268 3.79 -3.82 -2.51
C MET A 268 4.74 -2.96 -1.67
N MET A 269 5.99 -2.82 -2.10
CA MET A 269 7.01 -1.99 -1.44
C MET A 269 6.71 -0.49 -1.53
N ARG A 270 5.84 -0.07 -2.46
CA ARG A 270 5.45 1.34 -2.69
C ARG A 270 3.99 1.61 -2.32
N GLY A 271 3.34 0.70 -1.59
CA GLY A 271 1.96 0.85 -1.13
C GLY A 271 0.90 0.82 -2.24
N ARG A 272 1.21 0.29 -3.44
CA ARG A 272 0.26 0.15 -4.54
C ARG A 272 -0.37 -1.25 -4.50
N TYR A 273 -1.59 -1.31 -4.00
CA TYR A 273 -2.36 -2.55 -3.82
C TYR A 273 -3.49 -2.65 -4.84
N ARG A 274 -4.09 -3.85 -4.95
CA ARG A 274 -5.31 -4.08 -5.73
C ARG A 274 -6.58 -3.92 -4.91
N GLU A 275 -6.47 -4.11 -3.60
CA GLU A 275 -7.50 -3.78 -2.62
C GLU A 275 -6.90 -2.75 -1.65
N PHE A 276 -7.55 -1.60 -1.49
CA PHE A 276 -7.10 -0.56 -0.57
C PHE A 276 -8.25 0.35 -0.16
N TYR A 277 -8.08 1.11 0.92
CA TYR A 277 -9.06 2.08 1.36
C TYR A 277 -8.94 3.41 0.62
N GLN A 278 -10.10 3.99 0.33
CA GLN A 278 -10.26 5.41 0.07
C GLN A 278 -11.06 6.06 1.21
N CYS A 279 -10.81 7.34 1.42
CA CYS A 279 -11.52 8.17 2.38
C CYS A 279 -11.99 9.42 1.65
N ASP A 280 -13.20 9.36 1.13
CA ASP A 280 -13.78 10.38 0.27
C ASP A 280 -14.60 11.38 1.09
N PHE A 281 -14.53 12.65 0.72
CA PHE A 281 -15.35 13.75 1.22
C PHE A 281 -15.81 14.59 0.03
N ASP A 282 -17.11 14.77 -0.11
CA ASP A 282 -17.70 15.41 -1.28
C ASP A 282 -18.86 16.32 -0.89
N ILE A 283 -18.97 17.42 -1.62
CA ILE A 283 -20.02 18.42 -1.53
C ILE A 283 -20.74 18.43 -2.88
N ALA A 284 -21.99 17.99 -2.87
CA ALA A 284 -22.88 18.03 -4.02
C ALA A 284 -23.91 19.14 -3.84
N GLY A 285 -24.15 19.94 -4.87
CA GLY A 285 -25.16 21.00 -4.90
C GLY A 285 -24.77 22.21 -5.74
N HIS A 286 -25.76 23.05 -6.03
CA HIS A 286 -25.55 24.32 -6.71
C HIS A 286 -25.23 25.40 -5.67
N TYR A 287 -24.03 25.94 -5.72
CA TYR A 287 -23.50 26.94 -4.79
C TYR A 287 -22.75 28.02 -5.54
N ASP A 288 -22.40 29.11 -4.84
CA ASP A 288 -21.57 30.16 -5.39
C ASP A 288 -20.15 29.62 -5.69
N PRO A 289 -19.49 30.17 -6.73
CA PRO A 289 -18.22 29.62 -7.24
C PRO A 289 -17.12 29.51 -6.19
N MET A 290 -16.35 28.42 -6.25
CA MET A 290 -15.13 28.16 -5.48
C MET A 290 -15.27 28.03 -3.95
N ILE A 291 -16.45 28.32 -3.37
CA ILE A 291 -16.68 28.18 -1.93
C ILE A 291 -16.53 26.71 -1.46
N PRO A 292 -17.29 25.74 -1.99
CA PRO A 292 -17.13 24.34 -1.57
C PRO A 292 -15.78 23.75 -2.01
N ASP A 293 -15.23 24.21 -3.13
CA ASP A 293 -13.95 23.77 -3.66
C ASP A 293 -12.79 24.03 -2.68
N VAL A 294 -12.79 25.21 -2.07
CA VAL A 294 -11.76 25.59 -1.09
C VAL A 294 -12.01 24.94 0.28
N GLU A 295 -13.27 24.64 0.64
CA GLU A 295 -13.56 23.80 1.81
C GLU A 295 -12.91 22.41 1.68
N CYS A 296 -12.93 21.80 0.49
CA CYS A 296 -12.24 20.52 0.25
C CYS A 296 -10.72 20.62 0.51
N ILE A 297 -10.06 21.71 0.09
CA ILE A 297 -8.63 21.91 0.39
C ILE A 297 -8.38 22.09 1.88
N ARG A 298 -9.26 22.83 2.56
CA ARG A 298 -9.18 23.01 4.02
C ARG A 298 -9.27 21.67 4.74
N VAL A 299 -10.20 20.80 4.34
CA VAL A 299 -10.35 19.44 4.88
C VAL A 299 -9.06 18.63 4.69
N VAL A 300 -8.46 18.65 3.51
CA VAL A 300 -7.18 17.97 3.25
C VAL A 300 -6.09 18.50 4.18
N SER A 301 -5.91 19.81 4.25
CA SER A 301 -4.91 20.45 5.11
C SER A 301 -5.07 20.03 6.57
N GLU A 302 -6.28 20.10 7.12
CA GLU A 302 -6.56 19.69 8.51
C GLU A 302 -6.25 18.22 8.76
N ILE A 303 -6.62 17.33 7.82
CA ILE A 303 -6.31 15.90 7.91
C ILE A 303 -4.80 15.70 7.93
N LEU A 304 -4.07 16.23 6.95
CA LEU A 304 -2.62 16.00 6.83
C LEU A 304 -1.84 16.59 8.01
N THR A 305 -2.23 17.77 8.49
CA THR A 305 -1.67 18.35 9.73
C THR A 305 -1.98 17.49 10.95
N SER A 306 -3.21 16.98 11.11
CA SER A 306 -3.60 16.13 12.25
C SER A 306 -2.86 14.79 12.29
N LEU A 307 -2.45 14.27 11.12
CA LEU A 307 -1.71 13.03 10.97
C LEU A 307 -0.19 13.21 11.20
N GLN A 308 0.28 14.45 11.29
CA GLN A 308 1.69 14.80 11.58
C GLN A 308 2.68 14.13 10.61
N LEU A 309 2.34 14.05 9.32
CA LEU A 309 3.15 13.35 8.31
C LEU A 309 4.38 14.14 7.84
N GLY A 310 4.64 15.32 8.41
CA GLY A 310 5.67 16.24 7.96
C GLY A 310 5.11 17.28 7.00
N ASP A 311 5.99 18.01 6.31
CA ASP A 311 5.59 19.06 5.39
C ASP A 311 4.95 18.46 4.13
N PHE A 312 3.92 19.14 3.63
CA PHE A 312 3.19 18.74 2.45
C PHE A 312 2.86 19.96 1.60
N LEU A 313 2.60 19.70 0.31
CA LEU A 313 2.16 20.70 -0.66
C LEU A 313 0.92 20.20 -1.38
N ILE A 314 -0.08 21.06 -1.53
CA ILE A 314 -1.30 20.81 -2.29
C ILE A 314 -1.16 21.55 -3.63
N LYS A 315 -0.86 20.79 -4.68
CA LYS A 315 -0.87 21.27 -6.05
C LYS A 315 -2.32 21.46 -6.50
N VAL A 316 -2.61 22.57 -7.16
CA VAL A 316 -3.95 22.90 -7.66
C VAL A 316 -3.85 23.37 -9.12
N ASN A 317 -4.84 23.00 -9.92
CA ASN A 317 -4.98 23.43 -11.30
C ASN A 317 -6.46 23.41 -11.70
N HIS A 318 -6.80 23.78 -12.93
CA HIS A 318 -8.17 23.80 -13.43
C HIS A 318 -8.29 23.11 -14.80
N ARG A 319 -9.27 22.22 -14.95
CA ARG A 319 -9.44 21.44 -16.19
C ARG A 319 -9.69 22.33 -17.41
N GLN A 320 -10.55 23.34 -17.28
CA GLN A 320 -10.81 24.30 -18.36
C GLN A 320 -9.58 25.11 -18.74
N LEU A 321 -8.66 25.35 -17.80
CA LEU A 321 -7.42 26.06 -18.08
C LEU A 321 -6.48 25.18 -18.92
N LEU A 322 -6.34 23.89 -18.58
CA LEU A 322 -5.58 22.94 -19.40
C LEU A 322 -6.12 22.87 -20.83
N ASP A 323 -7.44 22.72 -20.99
CA ASP A 323 -8.05 22.69 -22.32
C ASP A 323 -7.85 24.01 -23.09
N GLY A 324 -7.91 25.15 -22.39
CA GLY A 324 -7.65 26.46 -23.00
C GLY A 324 -6.19 26.69 -23.40
N ILE A 325 -5.23 26.16 -22.62
CA ILE A 325 -3.81 26.16 -22.99
C ILE A 325 -3.59 25.33 -24.25
N PHE A 326 -4.17 24.13 -24.30
CA PHE A 326 -4.06 23.27 -25.49
C PHE A 326 -4.67 23.95 -26.72
N GLU A 327 -5.82 24.59 -26.58
CA GLU A 327 -6.45 25.37 -27.64
C GLU A 327 -5.54 26.52 -28.12
N ALA A 328 -5.00 27.32 -27.19
CA ALA A 328 -4.12 28.45 -27.50
C ALA A 328 -2.79 28.01 -28.16
N CYS A 329 -2.25 26.86 -27.79
CA CYS A 329 -1.07 26.25 -28.42
C CYS A 329 -1.37 25.57 -29.76
N GLY A 330 -2.63 25.52 -30.21
CA GLY A 330 -3.00 24.92 -31.50
C GLY A 330 -3.12 23.40 -31.50
N VAL A 331 -3.36 22.78 -30.33
CA VAL A 331 -3.67 21.34 -30.24
C VAL A 331 -5.04 21.07 -30.89
N PRO A 332 -5.19 20.02 -31.70
CA PRO A 332 -6.50 19.59 -32.17
C PRO A 332 -7.40 19.09 -31.03
N SER A 333 -8.67 19.52 -31.00
CA SER A 333 -9.62 19.18 -29.92
C SER A 333 -9.80 17.67 -29.67
N ASP A 334 -9.67 16.83 -30.70
CA ASP A 334 -9.73 15.37 -30.61
C ASP A 334 -8.53 14.76 -29.88
N LYS A 335 -7.43 15.51 -29.77
CA LYS A 335 -6.20 15.11 -29.07
C LYS A 335 -6.09 15.65 -27.64
N PHE A 336 -7.01 16.48 -27.17
CA PHE A 336 -6.90 17.11 -25.84
C PHE A 336 -6.71 16.08 -24.72
N ARG A 337 -7.49 14.99 -24.75
CA ARG A 337 -7.40 13.94 -23.72
C ARG A 337 -6.07 13.19 -23.76
N THR A 338 -5.60 12.83 -24.95
CA THR A 338 -4.33 12.11 -25.08
C THR A 338 -3.17 13.00 -24.66
N VAL A 339 -3.18 14.28 -25.03
CA VAL A 339 -2.17 15.26 -24.60
C VAL A 339 -2.20 15.50 -23.10
N CYS A 340 -3.39 15.64 -22.50
CA CYS A 340 -3.56 15.74 -21.05
C CYS A 340 -2.94 14.55 -20.31
N SER A 341 -3.11 13.33 -20.84
CA SER A 341 -2.48 12.12 -20.32
C SER A 341 -0.94 12.13 -20.43
N SER A 342 -0.36 12.82 -21.43
CA SER A 342 1.10 13.05 -21.47
C SER A 342 1.53 14.02 -20.38
N VAL A 343 0.81 15.13 -20.22
CA VAL A 343 1.13 16.17 -19.22
C VAL A 343 1.09 15.59 -17.80
N ASP A 344 0.14 14.70 -17.48
CA ASP A 344 0.04 14.05 -16.15
C ASP A 344 1.33 13.31 -15.76
N LYS A 345 2.11 12.84 -16.74
CA LYS A 345 3.36 12.12 -16.50
C LYS A 345 4.52 13.04 -16.09
N LEU A 346 4.38 14.36 -16.18
CA LEU A 346 5.39 15.31 -15.70
C LEU A 346 5.65 15.20 -14.19
N ASP A 347 4.75 14.54 -13.46
CA ASP A 347 4.94 14.22 -12.05
C ASP A 347 6.08 13.20 -11.80
N LYS A 348 6.42 12.38 -12.81
CA LYS A 348 7.38 11.26 -12.71
C LYS A 348 8.44 11.27 -13.80
N SER A 349 8.15 11.87 -14.96
CA SER A 349 9.02 11.90 -16.13
C SER A 349 9.46 13.34 -16.43
N PRO A 350 10.72 13.53 -16.83
CA PRO A 350 11.20 14.84 -17.25
C PRO A 350 10.48 15.32 -18.52
N TRP A 351 10.48 16.65 -18.73
CA TRP A 351 9.85 17.29 -19.89
C TRP A 351 10.25 16.66 -21.22
N GLU A 352 11.52 16.34 -21.42
CA GLU A 352 12.03 15.73 -22.67
C GLU A 352 11.35 14.41 -23.02
N GLU A 353 11.06 13.55 -22.02
CA GLU A 353 10.35 12.30 -22.25
C GLU A 353 8.88 12.55 -22.63
N VAL A 354 8.23 13.46 -21.89
CA VAL A 354 6.83 13.83 -22.14
C VAL A 354 6.66 14.47 -23.51
N ARG A 355 7.57 15.37 -23.89
CA ARG A 355 7.64 15.99 -25.21
C ARG A 355 7.82 14.94 -26.31
N ASN A 356 8.73 13.99 -26.12
CA ASN A 356 8.97 12.92 -27.08
C ASN A 356 7.72 12.04 -27.28
N GLU A 357 6.97 11.73 -26.22
CA GLU A 357 5.69 11.02 -26.32
C GLU A 357 4.66 11.84 -27.11
N MET A 358 4.52 13.13 -26.80
CA MET A 358 3.58 14.03 -27.48
C MET A 358 3.83 14.09 -28.99
N VAL A 359 5.09 14.19 -29.40
CA VAL A 359 5.47 14.29 -30.82
C VAL A 359 5.39 12.92 -31.50
N ASN A 360 6.08 11.91 -30.96
CA ASN A 360 6.29 10.65 -31.68
C ASN A 360 5.13 9.66 -31.56
N GLU A 361 4.41 9.66 -30.43
CA GLU A 361 3.31 8.71 -30.19
C GLU A 361 1.94 9.33 -30.43
N LYS A 362 1.77 10.62 -30.06
CA LYS A 362 0.48 11.33 -30.18
C LYS A 362 0.38 12.19 -31.44
N GLY A 363 1.48 12.35 -32.17
CA GLY A 363 1.53 13.02 -33.46
C GLY A 363 1.23 14.52 -33.37
N LEU A 364 1.71 15.19 -32.32
CA LEU A 364 1.77 16.65 -32.27
C LEU A 364 2.98 17.17 -33.05
N SER A 365 2.92 18.40 -33.54
CA SER A 365 4.11 19.04 -34.10
C SER A 365 5.09 19.41 -32.96
N PRO A 366 6.41 19.39 -33.21
CA PRO A 366 7.40 19.81 -32.22
C PRO A 366 7.13 21.21 -31.67
N GLU A 367 6.72 22.15 -32.52
CA GLU A 367 6.46 23.54 -32.15
C GLU A 367 5.28 23.67 -31.19
N VAL A 368 4.20 22.92 -31.43
CA VAL A 368 3.04 22.87 -30.53
C VAL A 368 3.44 22.24 -29.19
N ALA A 369 4.22 21.17 -29.20
CA ALA A 369 4.70 20.55 -27.97
C ALA A 369 5.59 21.51 -27.16
N ASP A 370 6.48 22.25 -27.82
CA ASP A 370 7.34 23.24 -27.17
C ASP A 370 6.53 24.39 -26.54
N GLN A 371 5.50 24.90 -27.24
CA GLN A 371 4.59 25.90 -26.69
C GLN A 371 3.83 25.40 -25.46
N ILE A 372 3.36 24.15 -25.47
CA ILE A 372 2.74 23.54 -24.28
C ILE A 372 3.75 23.55 -23.12
N GLY A 373 5.01 23.20 -23.38
CA GLY A 373 6.10 23.16 -22.42
C GLY A 373 6.34 24.46 -21.68
N GLU A 374 6.21 25.60 -22.37
CA GLU A 374 6.34 26.94 -21.78
C GLU A 374 5.30 27.19 -20.67
N TYR A 375 4.13 26.56 -20.77
CA TYR A 375 3.05 26.69 -19.80
C TYR A 375 3.05 25.60 -18.73
N VAL A 376 3.12 24.33 -19.12
CA VAL A 376 2.93 23.20 -18.18
C VAL A 376 4.07 23.04 -17.20
N CYS A 377 5.24 23.64 -17.46
CA CYS A 377 6.36 23.66 -16.53
C CYS A 377 6.26 24.77 -15.46
N LEU A 378 5.24 25.63 -15.53
CA LEU A 378 5.06 26.74 -14.61
C LEU A 378 4.34 26.29 -13.33
N SER A 379 4.85 26.75 -12.20
CA SER A 379 4.16 26.66 -10.90
C SER A 379 4.42 27.91 -10.08
N GLY A 380 3.50 28.24 -9.17
CA GLY A 380 3.57 29.46 -8.39
C GLY A 380 2.37 29.69 -7.49
N LYS A 381 2.15 30.96 -7.11
CA LYS A 381 1.03 31.41 -6.29
C LYS A 381 0.12 32.34 -7.11
N ILE A 382 -0.57 33.28 -6.46
CA ILE A 382 -1.54 34.15 -7.11
C ILE A 382 -0.91 35.07 -8.17
N GLU A 383 0.36 35.43 -8.00
CA GLU A 383 1.12 36.28 -8.92
C GLU A 383 1.30 35.61 -10.30
N LEU A 384 1.38 34.27 -10.31
CA LEU A 384 1.44 33.51 -11.56
C LEU A 384 0.11 33.62 -12.32
N VAL A 385 -1.02 33.53 -11.62
CA VAL A 385 -2.34 33.69 -12.22
C VAL A 385 -2.50 35.10 -12.80
N GLU A 386 -2.08 36.13 -12.05
CA GLU A 386 -2.13 37.52 -12.50
C GLU A 386 -1.26 37.79 -13.72
N ARG A 387 -0.07 37.18 -13.80
CA ARG A 387 0.79 37.25 -14.99
C ARG A 387 0.11 36.59 -16.20
N LEU A 388 -0.41 35.37 -16.05
CA LEU A 388 -1.05 34.64 -17.15
C LEU A 388 -2.32 35.34 -17.65
N LEU A 389 -3.05 36.05 -16.78
CA LEU A 389 -4.20 36.88 -17.17
C LEU A 389 -3.82 38.07 -18.08
N GLN A 390 -2.54 38.46 -18.12
CA GLN A 390 -2.05 39.53 -19.00
C GLN A 390 -1.53 39.00 -20.35
N GLU A 391 -1.43 37.68 -20.53
CA GLU A 391 -0.91 37.09 -21.77
C GLU A 391 -2.00 37.03 -22.85
N GLU A 392 -1.89 37.89 -23.87
CA GLU A 392 -2.86 38.00 -24.96
C GLU A 392 -2.99 36.70 -25.77
N MET A 393 -1.90 35.95 -25.92
CA MET A 393 -1.92 34.64 -26.59
C MET A 393 -2.82 33.63 -25.87
N LEU A 394 -2.88 33.68 -24.54
CA LEU A 394 -3.64 32.71 -23.75
C LEU A 394 -5.10 33.19 -23.58
N VAL A 395 -5.26 34.44 -23.13
CA VAL A 395 -6.58 35.03 -22.81
C VAL A 395 -7.34 35.46 -24.06
N GLY A 396 -6.64 35.95 -25.08
CA GLY A 396 -7.24 36.40 -26.33
C GLY A 396 -7.63 35.25 -27.27
N MET A 397 -6.91 34.12 -27.22
CA MET A 397 -7.19 32.96 -28.07
C MET A 397 -8.16 31.96 -27.45
N SER A 398 -8.23 31.84 -26.12
CA SER A 398 -9.14 30.90 -25.45
C SER A 398 -9.93 31.53 -24.31
N ARG A 399 -11.26 31.58 -24.49
CA ARG A 399 -12.19 31.93 -23.41
C ARG A 399 -12.11 30.93 -22.24
N SER A 400 -11.86 29.66 -22.55
CA SER A 400 -11.72 28.61 -21.53
C SER A 400 -10.52 28.86 -20.61
N ALA A 401 -9.40 29.35 -21.17
CA ALA A 401 -8.23 29.72 -20.39
C ALA A 401 -8.51 30.94 -19.49
N HIS A 402 -9.15 31.99 -20.03
CA HIS A 402 -9.53 33.17 -19.25
C HIS A 402 -10.45 32.81 -18.07
N ASP A 403 -11.53 32.08 -18.34
CA ASP A 403 -12.52 31.70 -17.32
C ASP A 403 -11.87 30.78 -16.25
N GLY A 404 -10.98 29.88 -16.66
CA GLY A 404 -10.19 29.05 -15.76
C GLY A 404 -9.24 29.85 -14.87
N LEU A 405 -8.56 30.88 -15.41
CA LEU A 405 -7.66 31.74 -14.63
C LEU A 405 -8.42 32.62 -13.63
N GLU A 406 -9.54 33.21 -14.02
CA GLU A 406 -10.40 33.97 -13.09
C GLU A 406 -10.95 33.07 -11.97
N ALA A 407 -11.34 31.83 -12.29
CA ALA A 407 -11.73 30.85 -11.28
C ALA A 407 -10.57 30.53 -10.31
N MET A 408 -9.36 30.32 -10.83
CA MET A 408 -8.18 30.07 -9.99
C MET A 408 -7.78 31.28 -9.14
N LYS A 409 -7.94 32.50 -9.65
CA LYS A 409 -7.72 33.73 -8.88
C LYS A 409 -8.67 33.82 -7.69
N LEU A 410 -9.96 33.55 -7.91
CA LEU A 410 -10.96 33.52 -6.86
C LEU A 410 -10.67 32.40 -5.84
N PHE A 411 -10.32 31.21 -6.33
CA PHE A 411 -9.97 30.06 -5.51
C PHE A 411 -8.78 30.35 -4.59
N LEU A 412 -7.68 30.89 -5.13
CA LEU A 412 -6.48 31.23 -4.33
C LEU A 412 -6.75 32.34 -3.31
N LYS A 413 -7.59 33.32 -3.66
CA LYS A 413 -8.06 34.33 -2.71
C LYS A 413 -8.78 33.70 -1.52
N TYR A 414 -9.69 32.75 -1.75
CA TYR A 414 -10.39 32.05 -0.68
C TYR A 414 -9.46 31.12 0.12
N CYS A 415 -8.48 30.47 -0.52
CA CYS A 415 -7.43 29.71 0.17
C CYS A 415 -6.69 30.59 1.19
N ALA A 416 -6.37 31.84 0.84
CA ALA A 416 -5.72 32.78 1.75
C ALA A 416 -6.60 33.13 2.97
N LEU A 417 -7.93 33.24 2.80
CA LEU A 417 -8.85 33.47 3.92
C LEU A 417 -8.86 32.32 4.93
N TYR A 418 -8.61 31.09 4.48
CA TYR A 418 -8.45 29.91 5.34
C TYR A 418 -7.01 29.67 5.81
N GLY A 419 -6.08 30.59 5.52
CA GLY A 419 -4.69 30.47 5.93
C GLY A 419 -3.90 29.39 5.19
N LEU A 420 -4.29 29.05 3.95
CA LEU A 420 -3.72 27.95 3.16
C LEU A 420 -2.64 28.40 2.16
N GLN A 421 -2.28 29.69 2.14
CA GLN A 421 -1.40 30.30 1.13
C GLN A 421 0.02 29.71 1.06
N ASP A 422 0.47 29.03 2.11
CA ASP A 422 1.80 28.41 2.17
C ASP A 422 1.76 26.90 1.87
N GLN A 423 0.57 26.32 1.86
CA GLN A 423 0.35 24.90 1.59
C GLN A 423 -0.16 24.65 0.17
N VAL A 424 -0.61 25.69 -0.54
CA VAL A 424 -1.18 25.58 -1.89
C VAL A 424 -0.19 26.11 -2.93
N SER A 425 0.03 25.34 -4.00
CA SER A 425 0.78 25.76 -5.18
C SER A 425 -0.10 25.61 -6.42
N PHE A 426 -0.25 26.69 -7.19
CA PHE A 426 -0.84 26.63 -8.51
C PHE A 426 0.19 26.04 -9.47
N ASP A 427 -0.09 24.87 -10.03
CA ASP A 427 0.87 24.05 -10.78
C ASP A 427 0.23 23.53 -12.07
N LEU A 428 0.70 24.05 -13.22
CA LEU A 428 0.13 23.75 -14.53
C LEU A 428 0.50 22.36 -15.06
N SER A 429 1.46 21.67 -14.42
CA SER A 429 1.79 20.28 -14.74
C SER A 429 0.74 19.30 -14.23
N LEU A 430 -0.08 19.71 -13.26
CA LEU A 430 -1.11 18.84 -12.67
C LEU A 430 -2.25 18.61 -13.67
N ALA A 431 -2.35 17.40 -14.21
CA ALA A 431 -3.32 17.02 -15.22
C ALA A 431 -3.97 15.66 -14.87
N ARG A 432 -4.81 15.62 -13.83
CA ARG A 432 -5.37 14.37 -13.29
C ARG A 432 -6.06 13.50 -14.34
N GLY A 433 -5.68 12.23 -14.42
CA GLY A 433 -6.14 11.26 -15.44
C GLY A 433 -7.58 10.73 -15.36
N LEU A 434 -8.47 11.27 -14.52
CA LEU A 434 -9.88 10.87 -14.51
C LEU A 434 -10.72 11.83 -15.35
N ASP A 435 -11.30 11.31 -16.42
CA ASP A 435 -12.02 12.07 -17.45
C ASP A 435 -13.25 12.83 -16.95
N TYR A 436 -13.72 12.55 -15.73
CA TYR A 436 -14.94 13.15 -15.20
C TYR A 436 -14.76 14.54 -14.57
N TYR A 437 -13.52 15.03 -14.38
CA TYR A 437 -13.30 16.36 -13.82
C TYR A 437 -13.68 17.47 -14.82
N THR A 438 -14.37 18.50 -14.32
CA THR A 438 -14.89 19.64 -15.10
C THR A 438 -14.31 20.98 -14.65
N GLY A 439 -13.80 21.07 -13.42
CA GLY A 439 -13.34 22.33 -12.82
C GLY A 439 -11.97 22.22 -12.17
N VAL A 440 -11.82 22.73 -10.95
CA VAL A 440 -10.59 22.63 -10.17
C VAL A 440 -10.19 21.16 -9.99
N ILE A 441 -8.89 20.89 -10.02
CA ILE A 441 -8.26 19.62 -9.72
C ILE A 441 -7.12 19.86 -8.74
N TYR A 442 -6.89 18.91 -7.85
CA TYR A 442 -5.87 19.07 -6.82
C TYR A 442 -5.26 17.75 -6.38
N GLU A 443 -4.02 17.85 -5.91
CA GLU A 443 -3.22 16.73 -5.45
C GLU A 443 -2.30 17.17 -4.31
N ALA A 444 -2.34 16.44 -3.20
CA ALA A 444 -1.43 16.65 -2.08
C ALA A 444 -0.25 15.68 -2.15
N VAL A 445 0.96 16.20 -1.95
CA VAL A 445 2.23 15.46 -1.95
C VAL A 445 3.01 15.77 -0.67
N LEU A 446 3.76 14.79 -0.15
CA LEU A 446 4.67 15.02 0.97
C LEU A 446 6.00 15.59 0.45
N LEU A 447 6.58 16.54 1.18
CA LEU A 447 7.82 17.22 0.80
C LEU A 447 9.07 16.55 1.37
N ASN A 448 8.98 15.95 2.58
CA ASN A 448 10.17 15.61 3.37
C ASN A 448 10.53 14.12 3.49
N ASP A 449 9.81 13.19 2.84
CA ASP A 449 10.13 11.76 2.88
C ASP A 449 10.30 11.25 1.44
N THR A 450 11.52 11.25 0.89
CA THR A 450 12.43 10.08 0.75
C THR A 450 13.69 10.55 0.01
N LYS A 451 14.76 10.84 0.75
CA LYS A 451 16.10 10.51 0.23
C LYS A 451 16.28 9.04 0.53
N THR A 452 16.29 8.19 -0.50
CA THR A 452 16.87 6.86 -0.32
C THR A 452 18.36 7.03 0.06
N GLU A 453 18.98 6.03 0.69
CA GLU A 453 20.43 6.07 1.01
C GLU A 453 21.32 6.29 -0.23
N GLN A 454 20.74 6.24 -1.43
CA GLN A 454 21.38 6.49 -2.74
C GLN A 454 21.18 7.93 -3.27
N GLY A 455 20.56 8.83 -2.51
CA GLY A 455 20.43 10.23 -2.90
C GLY A 455 19.35 10.52 -3.95
N GLU A 456 18.53 9.53 -4.32
CA GLU A 456 17.36 9.76 -5.17
C GLU A 456 16.25 10.40 -4.33
N THR A 457 15.77 11.57 -4.78
CA THR A 457 14.54 12.20 -4.29
C THR A 457 13.34 11.40 -4.81
N GLY A 458 13.10 10.22 -4.24
CA GLY A 458 11.87 9.51 -4.48
C GLY A 458 10.77 10.25 -3.75
N GLY A 459 9.98 11.11 -4.39
CA GLY A 459 8.82 11.68 -3.70
C GLY A 459 7.90 10.55 -3.24
N VAL A 460 7.48 10.53 -1.97
CA VAL A 460 6.28 9.78 -1.57
C VAL A 460 5.14 10.43 -2.36
N GLY A 461 4.80 9.83 -3.51
CA GLY A 461 3.84 10.42 -4.43
C GLY A 461 2.48 10.72 -3.76
N SER A 462 1.59 11.39 -4.50
CA SER A 462 0.20 11.72 -4.14
C SER A 462 -0.42 10.98 -2.93
N ILE A 463 -0.72 11.72 -1.86
CA ILE A 463 -1.36 11.21 -0.64
C ILE A 463 -2.84 11.59 -0.54
N ALA A 464 -3.27 12.60 -1.28
CA ALA A 464 -4.67 12.95 -1.47
C ALA A 464 -4.86 13.52 -2.87
N GLY A 465 -6.06 13.37 -3.42
CA GLY A 465 -6.39 13.97 -4.71
C GLY A 465 -7.89 14.10 -4.91
N GLY A 466 -8.29 15.03 -5.76
CA GLY A 466 -9.69 15.30 -6.03
C GLY A 466 -9.90 16.43 -7.02
N GLY A 467 -11.12 16.94 -7.04
CA GLY A 467 -11.52 18.03 -7.93
C GLY A 467 -13.02 18.14 -8.09
N ARG A 468 -13.44 19.04 -8.97
CA ARG A 468 -14.83 19.32 -9.34
C ARG A 468 -15.26 18.50 -10.57
N TYR A 469 -16.46 17.89 -10.52
CA TYR A 469 -16.97 16.94 -11.51
C TYR A 469 -18.49 17.07 -11.76
N ASP A 470 -18.91 18.21 -12.31
CA ASP A 470 -20.33 18.61 -12.30
C ASP A 470 -21.27 17.75 -13.16
N ASN A 471 -20.71 17.03 -14.13
CA ASN A 471 -21.47 16.29 -15.13
C ASN A 471 -21.72 14.82 -14.75
N LEU A 472 -21.03 14.28 -13.73
CA LEU A 472 -21.04 12.85 -13.45
C LEU A 472 -22.43 12.35 -13.02
N VAL A 473 -23.14 13.13 -12.21
CA VAL A 473 -24.50 12.78 -11.73
C VAL A 473 -25.51 12.77 -12.88
N GLY A 474 -25.41 13.72 -13.82
CA GLY A 474 -26.29 13.79 -14.98
C GLY A 474 -26.13 12.61 -15.95
N MET A 475 -25.05 11.84 -15.86
CA MET A 475 -24.92 10.60 -16.61
C MET A 475 -25.81 9.46 -16.08
N PHE A 476 -26.30 9.55 -14.85
CA PHE A 476 -27.18 8.57 -14.21
C PHE A 476 -28.62 9.04 -14.08
N ASP A 477 -28.86 10.36 -14.17
CA ASP A 477 -30.22 10.89 -14.12
C ASP A 477 -30.93 10.71 -15.48
N PRO A 478 -32.12 10.09 -15.54
CA PRO A 478 -32.85 9.89 -16.79
C PRO A 478 -33.22 11.17 -17.55
N LYS A 479 -33.22 12.33 -16.88
CA LYS A 479 -33.47 13.65 -17.48
C LYS A 479 -32.18 14.44 -17.70
N HIS A 480 -31.02 13.81 -17.51
CA HIS A 480 -29.71 14.44 -17.56
C HIS A 480 -29.59 15.68 -16.67
N LYS A 481 -30.30 15.71 -15.55
CA LYS A 481 -30.19 16.80 -14.59
C LYS A 481 -28.84 16.69 -13.88
N ASN A 482 -27.97 17.68 -14.12
CA ASN A 482 -26.70 17.78 -13.42
C ASN A 482 -26.87 18.20 -11.96
N VAL A 483 -26.01 17.66 -11.11
CA VAL A 483 -25.80 18.09 -9.73
C VAL A 483 -24.30 18.36 -9.61
N PRO A 484 -23.89 19.65 -9.55
CA PRO A 484 -22.49 20.03 -9.39
C PRO A 484 -21.90 19.35 -8.15
N CYS A 485 -20.69 18.84 -8.28
CA CYS A 485 -20.02 18.09 -7.21
C CYS A 485 -18.55 18.48 -7.17
N VAL A 486 -18.00 18.60 -5.96
CA VAL A 486 -16.56 18.74 -5.72
C VAL A 486 -16.19 17.89 -4.52
N GLY A 487 -15.02 17.26 -4.56
CA GLY A 487 -14.61 16.42 -3.46
C GLY A 487 -13.18 15.92 -3.53
N VAL A 488 -12.79 15.17 -2.51
CA VAL A 488 -11.42 14.73 -2.29
C VAL A 488 -11.38 13.32 -1.73
N SER A 489 -10.39 12.55 -2.16
CA SER A 489 -10.06 11.22 -1.63
C SER A 489 -8.69 11.26 -0.95
N ILE A 490 -8.61 10.82 0.30
CA ILE A 490 -7.34 10.59 1.00
C ILE A 490 -6.86 9.15 0.72
N GLY A 491 -5.64 9.03 0.18
CA GLY A 491 -4.95 7.76 -0.08
C GLY A 491 -4.31 7.21 1.19
N VAL A 492 -5.13 6.66 2.08
CA VAL A 492 -4.69 6.27 3.44
C VAL A 492 -3.66 5.14 3.47
N GLU A 493 -3.52 4.31 2.44
CA GLU A 493 -2.49 3.25 2.45
C GLU A 493 -1.07 3.82 2.53
N ARG A 494 -0.79 4.94 1.86
CA ARG A 494 0.53 5.60 1.95
C ARG A 494 0.75 6.20 3.33
N VAL A 495 -0.29 6.81 3.90
CA VAL A 495 -0.29 7.32 5.28
C VAL A 495 0.06 6.20 6.26
N PHE A 496 -0.57 5.03 6.12
CA PHE A 496 -0.28 3.88 6.99
C PHE A 496 1.16 3.40 6.84
N SER A 497 1.69 3.31 5.63
CA SER A 497 3.09 2.92 5.42
C SER A 497 4.08 3.87 6.08
N VAL A 498 3.85 5.19 6.00
CA VAL A 498 4.71 6.19 6.66
C VAL A 498 4.63 6.07 8.18
N LEU A 499 3.43 5.92 8.74
CA LEU A 499 3.24 5.80 10.19
C LEU A 499 3.77 4.47 10.75
N GLU A 500 3.55 3.35 10.05
CA GLU A 500 4.12 2.05 10.38
C GLU A 500 5.66 2.12 10.41
N ALA A 501 6.29 2.75 9.41
CA ALA A 501 7.74 2.92 9.36
C ALA A 501 8.27 3.77 10.53
N ARG A 502 7.60 4.88 10.86
CA ARG A 502 7.97 5.73 12.00
C ARG A 502 7.87 4.99 13.33
N LEU A 503 6.85 4.15 13.51
CA LEU A 503 6.66 3.35 14.72
C LEU A 503 7.71 2.23 14.86
N LEU A 504 8.07 1.59 13.75
CA LEU A 504 9.17 0.62 13.74
C LEU A 504 10.49 1.27 14.17
N ASN A 505 10.73 2.52 13.77
CA ASN A 505 11.93 3.27 14.13
C ASN A 505 11.94 3.77 15.59
N SER A 506 10.78 4.15 16.14
CA SER A 506 10.69 4.66 17.52
C SER A 506 10.76 3.58 18.60
N ARG A 507 10.63 2.28 18.23
CA ARG A 507 10.49 1.14 19.15
C ARG A 507 9.34 1.32 20.16
N ALA A 508 8.40 2.23 19.90
CA ALA A 508 7.25 2.45 20.76
C ALA A 508 6.30 1.26 20.64
N LYS A 509 5.83 0.77 21.78
CA LYS A 509 4.90 -0.35 21.82
C LYS A 509 3.49 0.13 21.48
N VAL A 510 2.96 -0.35 20.37
CA VAL A 510 1.56 -0.10 19.98
C VAL A 510 0.66 -1.03 20.79
N ARG A 511 -0.26 -0.45 21.57
CA ARG A 511 -1.31 -1.22 22.23
C ARG A 511 -2.32 -1.71 21.19
N THR A 512 -2.62 -3.01 21.22
CA THR A 512 -3.55 -3.65 20.28
C THR A 512 -4.92 -3.95 20.92
N THR A 513 -5.05 -3.67 22.22
CA THR A 513 -6.28 -3.79 22.99
C THR A 513 -6.46 -2.55 23.86
N GLU A 514 -7.71 -2.27 24.21
CA GLU A 514 -8.08 -1.14 25.06
C GLU A 514 -8.34 -1.57 26.51
N VAL A 515 -7.83 -2.73 26.94
CA VAL A 515 -8.06 -3.24 28.31
C VAL A 515 -7.48 -2.25 29.33
N GLU A 516 -8.34 -1.77 30.23
CA GLU A 516 -8.05 -0.77 31.25
C GLU A 516 -7.55 -1.43 32.53
N VAL A 517 -8.12 -2.57 32.90
CA VAL A 517 -7.78 -3.26 34.14
C VAL A 517 -7.77 -4.78 33.96
N PHE A 518 -6.73 -5.43 34.47
CA PHE A 518 -6.64 -6.89 34.49
C PHE A 518 -6.97 -7.44 35.89
N VAL A 519 -7.99 -8.31 35.98
CA VAL A 519 -8.38 -8.95 37.24
C VAL A 519 -7.48 -10.16 37.50
N ALA A 520 -6.65 -10.05 38.52
CA ALA A 520 -5.64 -11.03 38.90
C ALA A 520 -5.90 -11.64 40.27
N SER A 521 -5.36 -12.84 40.50
CA SER A 521 -5.32 -13.45 41.83
C SER A 521 -4.04 -14.25 42.01
N ALA A 522 -3.48 -14.30 43.22
CA ALA A 522 -2.28 -15.09 43.53
C ALA A 522 -2.60 -16.49 44.09
N GLN A 523 -3.70 -16.60 44.83
CA GLN A 523 -4.13 -17.83 45.49
C GLN A 523 -4.97 -18.71 44.56
N LYS A 524 -5.13 -19.98 44.97
CA LYS A 524 -5.92 -20.97 44.24
C LYS A 524 -7.41 -20.78 44.52
N ASN A 525 -8.26 -21.37 43.68
CA ASN A 525 -9.72 -21.40 43.84
C ASN A 525 -10.43 -20.04 43.77
N LEU A 526 -9.76 -18.99 43.27
CA LEU A 526 -10.34 -17.65 43.13
C LEU A 526 -10.88 -17.36 41.71
N LEU A 527 -11.06 -18.37 40.86
CA LEU A 527 -11.59 -18.18 39.50
C LEU A 527 -12.97 -17.51 39.52
N GLU A 528 -13.90 -18.02 40.33
CA GLU A 528 -15.27 -17.53 40.40
C GLU A 528 -15.32 -16.07 40.86
N HIS A 529 -14.51 -15.70 41.84
CA HIS A 529 -14.39 -14.31 42.30
C HIS A 529 -13.79 -13.39 41.23
N ARG A 530 -12.78 -13.85 40.47
CA ARG A 530 -12.26 -13.07 39.33
C ARG A 530 -13.32 -12.86 38.26
N MET A 531 -14.11 -13.89 37.94
CA MET A 531 -15.22 -13.78 36.99
C MET A 531 -16.30 -12.80 37.47
N GLN A 532 -16.67 -12.86 38.76
CA GLN A 532 -17.63 -11.93 39.35
C GLN A 532 -17.16 -10.48 39.28
N LEU A 533 -15.91 -10.20 39.70
CA LEU A 533 -15.37 -8.84 39.62
C LEU A 533 -15.23 -8.37 38.17
N CYS A 534 -14.83 -9.24 37.25
CA CYS A 534 -14.73 -8.89 35.83
C CYS A 534 -16.12 -8.53 35.26
N LYS A 535 -17.17 -9.28 35.63
CA LYS A 535 -18.56 -8.93 35.29
C LYS A 535 -18.96 -7.57 35.88
N GLU A 536 -18.70 -7.33 37.16
CA GLU A 536 -19.00 -6.04 37.81
C GLU A 536 -18.34 -4.86 37.08
N LEU A 537 -17.10 -5.02 36.65
CA LEU A 537 -16.38 -4.03 35.85
C LEU A 537 -16.99 -3.84 34.46
N TRP A 538 -17.36 -4.93 33.76
CA TRP A 538 -18.04 -4.83 32.47
C TRP A 538 -19.42 -4.16 32.57
N ASP A 539 -20.21 -4.50 33.60
CA ASP A 539 -21.51 -3.89 33.87
C ASP A 539 -21.36 -2.37 34.16
N ALA A 540 -20.20 -1.95 34.64
CA ALA A 540 -19.82 -0.55 34.84
C ALA A 540 -19.15 0.08 33.60
N ASN A 541 -19.17 -0.57 32.44
CA ASN A 541 -18.54 -0.14 31.19
C ASN A 541 -17.02 0.10 31.30
N ILE A 542 -16.33 -0.73 32.08
CA ILE A 542 -14.88 -0.74 32.21
C ILE A 542 -14.32 -1.92 31.40
N LYS A 543 -13.28 -1.66 30.62
CA LYS A 543 -12.66 -2.67 29.74
C LYS A 543 -11.75 -3.57 30.57
N ALA A 544 -12.33 -4.63 31.14
CA ALA A 544 -11.63 -5.58 32.00
C ALA A 544 -11.33 -6.92 31.32
N GLU A 545 -10.28 -7.62 31.77
CA GLU A 545 -9.98 -9.00 31.38
C GLU A 545 -9.44 -9.80 32.58
N HIS A 546 -9.54 -11.13 32.56
CA HIS A 546 -8.87 -12.02 33.52
C HIS A 546 -8.27 -13.25 32.83
N SER A 547 -7.31 -13.92 33.48
CA SER A 547 -6.73 -15.15 32.94
C SER A 547 -7.76 -16.29 32.85
N TYR A 548 -7.82 -16.98 31.71
CA TYR A 548 -8.63 -18.20 31.53
C TYR A 548 -8.06 -19.45 32.22
N LYS A 549 -6.97 -19.33 32.97
CA LYS A 549 -6.47 -20.42 33.83
C LYS A 549 -7.24 -20.41 35.16
N ARG A 550 -7.53 -21.59 35.70
CA ARG A 550 -8.17 -21.71 37.02
C ARG A 550 -7.31 -21.12 38.14
N ASN A 551 -6.01 -21.43 38.12
CA ASN A 551 -5.02 -21.01 39.13
C ASN A 551 -3.77 -20.39 38.48
N PRO A 552 -3.86 -19.18 37.91
CA PRO A 552 -2.72 -18.50 37.30
C PRO A 552 -1.71 -18.03 38.35
N LYS A 553 -0.41 -18.02 38.02
CA LYS A 553 0.61 -17.39 38.87
C LYS A 553 0.50 -15.88 38.77
N LEU A 554 0.58 -15.15 39.88
CA LEU A 554 0.48 -13.68 39.89
C LEU A 554 1.54 -13.02 38.98
N LEU A 555 2.79 -13.48 39.05
CA LEU A 555 3.87 -12.96 38.21
C LEU A 555 3.56 -13.05 36.71
N ALA A 556 2.97 -14.16 36.25
CA ALA A 556 2.60 -14.33 34.84
C ALA A 556 1.46 -13.41 34.41
N GLN A 557 0.55 -13.07 35.33
CA GLN A 557 -0.54 -12.13 35.08
C GLN A 557 -0.02 -10.69 35.00
N LEU A 558 0.88 -10.28 35.90
CA LEU A 558 1.51 -8.97 35.84
C LEU A 558 2.40 -8.82 34.61
N GLN A 559 3.16 -9.85 34.23
CA GLN A 559 3.92 -9.87 32.99
C GLN A 559 3.00 -9.70 31.77
N TYR A 560 1.86 -10.38 31.75
CA TYR A 560 0.86 -10.20 30.69
C TYR A 560 0.37 -8.74 30.61
N CYS A 561 0.16 -8.07 31.75
CA CYS A 561 -0.21 -6.66 31.78
C CYS A 561 0.88 -5.76 31.17
N GLU A 562 2.16 -5.98 31.53
CA GLU A 562 3.30 -5.27 30.95
C GLU A 562 3.43 -5.56 29.43
N ASP A 563 3.21 -6.82 29.05
CA ASP A 563 3.29 -7.30 27.66
C ASP A 563 2.16 -6.77 26.78
N MET A 564 0.99 -6.49 27.33
CA MET A 564 -0.15 -5.89 26.60
C MET A 564 -0.31 -4.38 26.84
N GLY A 565 0.50 -3.80 27.73
CA GLY A 565 0.42 -2.39 28.10
C GLY A 565 -0.86 -2.04 28.89
N ILE A 566 -1.41 -2.99 29.64
CA ILE A 566 -2.59 -2.78 30.50
C ILE A 566 -2.15 -1.92 31.70
N PRO A 567 -2.83 -0.78 31.97
CA PRO A 567 -2.33 0.18 32.96
C PRO A 567 -2.57 -0.25 34.41
N LEU A 568 -3.67 -0.99 34.69
CA LEU A 568 -4.07 -1.37 36.04
C LEU A 568 -4.23 -2.88 36.21
N ALA A 569 -3.97 -3.38 37.41
CA ALA A 569 -4.31 -4.74 37.81
C ALA A 569 -5.14 -4.73 39.10
N ALA A 570 -6.30 -5.38 39.08
CA ALA A 570 -7.17 -5.58 40.23
C ALA A 570 -6.90 -6.95 40.87
N ILE A 571 -6.24 -6.96 42.02
CA ILE A 571 -5.71 -8.16 42.67
C ILE A 571 -6.68 -8.61 43.77
N LEU A 572 -7.12 -9.87 43.65
CA LEU A 572 -7.93 -10.58 44.64
C LEU A 572 -7.08 -11.56 45.45
N GLY A 573 -7.34 -11.57 46.76
CA GLY A 573 -6.87 -12.57 47.71
C GLY A 573 -7.95 -12.86 48.75
N GLU A 574 -7.82 -13.97 49.47
CA GLU A 574 -8.76 -14.46 50.49
C GLU A 574 -8.93 -13.44 51.62
N SER A 575 -7.85 -12.78 52.04
CA SER A 575 -7.88 -11.74 53.07
C SER A 575 -8.63 -10.49 52.59
N GLU A 576 -8.37 -10.06 51.35
CA GLU A 576 -9.03 -8.93 50.71
C GLU A 576 -10.52 -9.21 50.53
N LEU A 577 -10.88 -10.42 50.08
CA LEU A 577 -12.27 -10.85 49.93
C LEU A 577 -13.00 -10.90 51.29
N ALA A 578 -12.36 -11.41 52.34
CA ALA A 578 -12.93 -11.43 53.69
C ALA A 578 -13.18 -10.01 54.24
N ARG A 579 -12.37 -9.03 53.82
CA ARG A 579 -12.50 -7.61 54.16
C ARG A 579 -13.42 -6.82 53.21
N GLY A 580 -13.93 -7.44 52.14
CA GLY A 580 -14.74 -6.74 51.12
C GLY A 580 -13.97 -5.72 50.28
N ILE A 581 -12.65 -5.89 50.13
CA ILE A 581 -11.78 -4.97 49.38
C ILE A 581 -11.12 -5.64 48.17
N VAL A 582 -10.57 -4.82 47.27
CA VAL A 582 -9.75 -5.21 46.13
C VAL A 582 -8.50 -4.34 46.12
N LYS A 583 -7.34 -4.93 45.82
CA LYS A 583 -6.09 -4.18 45.65
C LYS A 583 -5.93 -3.73 44.20
N LEU A 584 -5.96 -2.42 43.95
CA LEU A 584 -5.65 -1.86 42.63
C LEU A 584 -4.17 -1.51 42.55
N ARG A 585 -3.49 -2.09 41.56
CA ARG A 585 -2.07 -1.85 41.29
C ARG A 585 -1.90 -1.09 39.97
N LYS A 586 -1.18 0.04 40.02
CA LYS A 586 -0.62 0.68 38.81
C LYS A 586 0.51 -0.20 38.28
N VAL A 587 0.37 -0.75 37.07
CA VAL A 587 1.31 -1.77 36.54
C VAL A 587 2.72 -1.19 36.38
N VAL A 588 2.81 0.02 35.81
CA VAL A 588 4.10 0.69 35.54
C VAL A 588 4.80 1.13 36.82
N THR A 589 4.10 1.86 37.71
CA THR A 589 4.70 2.41 38.94
C THR A 589 4.79 1.41 40.08
N ARG A 590 4.07 0.28 39.96
CA ARG A 590 3.93 -0.77 40.98
C ARG A 590 3.30 -0.30 42.29
N GLN A 591 2.72 0.90 42.32
CA GLN A 591 1.98 1.41 43.47
C GLN A 591 0.66 0.66 43.61
N GLU A 592 0.27 0.38 44.85
CA GLU A 592 -0.95 -0.35 45.19
C GLU A 592 -1.80 0.49 46.14
N ILE A 593 -3.12 0.45 45.94
CA ILE A 593 -4.11 1.02 46.84
C ILE A 593 -5.18 -0.04 47.15
N GLU A 594 -5.72 0.00 48.36
CA GLU A 594 -6.87 -0.82 48.75
C GLU A 594 -8.17 -0.04 48.52
N VAL A 595 -9.13 -0.66 47.85
CA VAL A 595 -10.43 -0.04 47.53
C VAL A 595 -11.53 -1.00 47.94
N GLU A 596 -12.60 -0.48 48.55
CA GLU A 596 -13.82 -1.26 48.79
C GLU A 596 -14.40 -1.78 47.48
N ARG A 597 -14.84 -3.04 47.45
CA ARG A 597 -15.28 -3.70 46.21
C ARG A 597 -16.35 -2.92 45.46
N GLU A 598 -17.29 -2.32 46.20
CA GLU A 598 -18.38 -1.48 45.66
C GLU A 598 -17.87 -0.25 44.90
N ASN A 599 -16.68 0.25 45.26
CA ASN A 599 -16.08 1.47 44.72
C ASN A 599 -15.00 1.22 43.67
N VAL A 600 -14.68 -0.05 43.37
CA VAL A 600 -13.58 -0.41 42.45
C VAL A 600 -13.76 0.20 41.07
N ALA A 601 -14.99 0.20 40.54
CA ALA A 601 -15.27 0.76 39.23
C ALA A 601 -14.95 2.26 39.17
N GLN A 602 -15.33 3.02 40.20
CA GLN A 602 -15.02 4.45 40.26
C GLN A 602 -13.52 4.70 40.41
N ALA A 603 -12.87 3.97 41.31
CA ALA A 603 -11.42 4.10 41.52
C ALA A 603 -10.61 3.79 40.26
N VAL A 604 -11.03 2.82 39.44
CA VAL A 604 -10.40 2.55 38.13
C VAL A 604 -10.49 3.79 37.23
N ARG A 605 -11.65 4.45 37.13
CA ARG A 605 -11.81 5.66 36.30
C ARG A 605 -10.94 6.82 36.78
N ASP A 606 -10.89 7.03 38.08
CA ASP A 606 -10.11 8.12 38.68
C ASP A 606 -8.61 7.93 38.38
N LEU A 607 -8.09 6.71 38.60
CA LEU A 607 -6.68 6.39 38.33
C LEU A 607 -6.30 6.48 36.84
N LEU A 608 -7.22 6.15 35.93
CA LEU A 608 -6.98 6.29 34.49
C LEU A 608 -6.95 7.76 34.06
N THR A 609 -7.77 8.61 34.68
CA THR A 609 -7.82 10.05 34.39
C THR A 609 -6.51 10.73 34.81
N GLU A 610 -6.02 10.46 36.03
CA GLU A 610 -4.71 10.93 36.52
C GLU A 610 -3.55 10.54 35.58
N THR A 611 -3.64 9.36 34.97
CA THR A 611 -2.57 8.84 34.10
C THR A 611 -2.59 9.52 32.73
N ASN A 612 -3.74 10.02 32.27
CA ASN A 612 -3.88 10.71 30.99
C ASN A 612 -3.44 12.18 31.08
N GLU A 613 -3.53 12.84 32.23
CA GLU A 613 -3.03 14.22 32.42
C GLU A 613 -1.50 14.32 32.51
N GLN A 614 -0.82 13.19 32.73
CA GLN A 614 0.65 13.11 32.83
C GLN A 614 1.33 12.73 31.50
N ARG A 615 0.57 12.49 30.42
CA ARG A 615 1.04 12.20 29.07
C ARG A 615 0.73 13.35 28.13
#